data_AF-A0A965FK38-F1
#
_entry.id   AF-A0A965FK38-F1
#
_cell.length_a   1.000
_cell.length_b   1.000
_cell.length_c   1.000
_cell.angle_alpha   90.00
_cell.angle_beta   90.00
_cell.angle_gamma   90.00
#
_symmetry.space_group_name_H-M   'P 1'
#
loop_
_entity.id
_entity.type
_entity.pdbx_description
1 polymer ?
#
loop_
_entity_poly.entity_id
_entity_poly.type
_entity_poly.pdbx_seq_one_letter_code
_entity_poly.pdbx_strand_id
1 'polypeptide(L)'
;MAHFAKLDENNNVLEVHVVHNNELLDENGVEREQKGIDFLVAWSGGYPHWKQTSYNGKFRKNYCGAGYTYDPVRDAFVPPKPSDDATLDESTCQWIVMAADSVGADSI
;
A
#
# COMPACT_ATOMS: atom_id res chain seq x y z
N MET A 1 14.23 -1.28 -5.95
CA MET A 1 13.62 -0.04 -5.44
C MET A 1 12.53 -0.42 -4.46
N ALA A 2 12.59 0.11 -3.25
CA ALA A 2 11.61 -0.12 -2.20
C ALA A 2 10.58 1.02 -2.21
N HIS A 3 9.32 0.69 -1.97
CA HIS A 3 8.24 1.68 -1.99
C HIS A 3 7.76 1.89 -0.56
N PHE A 4 7.49 3.12 -0.17
CA PHE A 4 7.01 3.48 1.16
C PHE A 4 5.82 4.41 1.05
N ALA A 5 4.73 4.05 1.72
CA ALA A 5 3.57 4.89 1.90
C ALA A 5 3.80 5.83 3.10
N LYS A 6 3.53 7.12 2.88
CA LYS A 6 3.36 8.13 3.92
C LYS A 6 1.93 8.04 4.44
N LEU A 7 1.74 7.75 5.72
CA LEU A 7 0.42 7.61 6.32
C LEU A 7 0.08 8.78 7.22
N ASP A 8 -1.17 9.23 7.28
CA ASP A 8 -1.66 10.16 8.30
C ASP A 8 -1.98 9.46 9.64
N GLU A 9 -2.46 10.21 10.62
CA GLU A 9 -2.88 9.69 11.94
C GLU A 9 -4.05 8.69 11.86
N ASN A 10 -4.81 8.69 10.76
CA ASN A 10 -5.93 7.78 10.51
C ASN A 10 -5.53 6.57 9.66
N ASN A 11 -4.23 6.37 9.41
CA ASN A 11 -3.69 5.35 8.50
C ASN A 11 -4.03 5.55 7.02
N ASN A 12 -4.42 6.75 6.60
CA ASN A 12 -4.62 7.07 5.19
C ASN A 12 -3.28 7.35 4.51
N VAL A 13 -3.08 6.73 3.35
CA VAL A 13 -1.91 6.92 2.50
C VAL A 13 -2.04 8.25 1.78
N LEU A 14 -1.19 9.20 2.17
CA LEU A 14 -1.09 10.52 1.54
C LEU A 14 -0.33 10.42 0.23
N GLU A 15 0.85 9.81 0.28
CA GLU A 15 1.80 9.76 -0.83
C GLU A 15 2.62 8.46 -0.77
N VAL A 16 3.13 8.04 -1.92
CA VAL A 16 4.06 6.90 -2.02
C VAL A 16 5.40 7.40 -2.54
N HIS A 17 6.46 7.11 -1.80
CA HIS A 17 7.82 7.48 -2.13
C HIS A 17 8.64 6.24 -2.45
N VAL A 18 9.57 6.37 -3.40
CA VAL A 18 10.43 5.28 -3.84
C VAL A 18 11.84 5.52 -3.31
N VAL A 19 12.35 4.56 -2.55
CA VAL A 19 13.68 4.58 -1.94
C VAL A 19 14.56 3.54 -2.63
N HIS A 20 15.83 3.86 -2.83
CA HIS A 20 16.78 2.91 -3.38
C HIS A 20 17.05 1.77 -2.39
N ASN A 21 17.14 0.52 -2.84
CA ASN A 21 17.36 -0.62 -1.92
C ASN A 21 18.66 -0.48 -1.10
N ASN A 22 19.65 0.24 -1.64
CA ASN A 22 20.91 0.53 -0.95
C ASN A 22 20.70 1.21 0.41
N GLU A 23 19.68 2.08 0.54
CA GLU A 23 19.37 2.75 1.81
C GLU A 23 18.73 1.81 2.84
N LEU A 24 18.24 0.65 2.39
CA LEU A 24 17.63 -0.35 3.26
C LEU A 24 18.64 -1.39 3.76
N LEU A 25 19.85 -1.42 3.22
CA LEU A 25 20.88 -2.39 3.60
C LEU A 25 21.43 -2.07 4.99
N ASP A 26 21.48 -3.08 5.86
CA ASP A 26 22.26 -3.01 7.10
C ASP A 26 23.75 -3.27 6.86
N GLU A 27 24.56 -3.24 7.92
CA GLU A 27 26.01 -3.51 7.86
C GLU A 27 26.34 -4.92 7.34
N ASN A 28 25.37 -5.83 7.31
CA ASN A 28 25.52 -7.20 6.79
C ASN A 28 24.95 -7.34 5.37
N GLY A 29 24.48 -6.25 4.74
CA GLY A 29 23.85 -6.28 3.43
C GLY A 29 22.44 -6.87 3.43
N VAL A 30 21.77 -6.92 4.58
CA VAL A 30 20.39 -7.41 4.70
C VAL A 30 19.42 -6.23 4.63
N GLU A 31 18.39 -6.35 3.79
CA GLU A 31 17.35 -5.32 3.67
C GLU A 31 16.50 -5.23 4.95
N ARG A 32 16.41 -4.04 5.54
CA ARG A 32 15.61 -3.74 6.73
C ARG A 32 14.62 -2.62 6.43
N GLU A 33 13.33 -2.88 6.66
CA GLU A 33 12.26 -1.87 6.55
C GLU A 33 12.57 -0.64 7.42
N GLN A 34 13.07 -0.85 8.64
CA GLN A 34 13.38 0.22 9.59
C GLN A 34 14.41 1.22 9.04
N LYS A 35 15.43 0.77 8.30
CA LYS A 35 16.44 1.65 7.70
C LYS A 35 15.82 2.59 6.66
N GLY A 36 14.91 2.06 5.84
CA GLY A 36 14.16 2.88 4.88
C GLY A 36 13.22 3.87 5.57
N ILE A 37 12.57 3.46 6.67
CA ILE A 37 11.77 4.37 7.50
C ILE A 37 12.65 5.47 8.08
N ASP A 38 13.78 5.14 8.70
CA ASP A 38 14.69 6.11 9.30
C ASP A 38 15.21 7.12 8.26
N PHE A 39 15.54 6.64 7.05
CA PHE A 39 15.93 7.48 5.92
C PHE A 39 14.81 8.46 5.54
N LEU A 40 13.58 7.98 5.42
CA LEU A 40 12.42 8.80 5.06
C LEU A 40 12.04 9.78 6.18
N VAL A 41 12.15 9.38 7.44
CA VAL A 41 11.94 10.25 8.61
C VAL A 41 12.94 11.39 8.56
N ALA A 42 14.22 11.10 8.34
CA ALA A 42 15.26 12.12 8.21
C ALA A 42 15.03 13.04 7.00
N TRP A 43 14.69 12.48 5.85
CA TRP A 43 14.44 13.23 4.61
C TRP A 43 13.20 14.13 4.68
N SER A 44 12.12 13.65 5.32
CA SER A 44 10.85 14.37 5.44
C SER A 44 10.82 15.43 6.55
N GLY A 45 11.92 15.62 7.27
CA GLY A 45 12.00 16.58 8.38
C GLY A 45 11.40 16.08 9.69
N GLY A 46 11.35 14.76 9.90
CA GLY A 46 10.93 14.13 11.16
C GLY A 46 9.56 13.46 11.11
N TYR A 47 9.01 13.16 9.93
CA TYR A 47 7.70 12.49 9.83
C TYR A 47 7.83 10.99 10.17
N PRO A 48 7.13 10.47 11.20
CA PRO A 48 7.36 9.09 11.68
C PRO A 48 6.49 8.03 10.99
N HIS A 49 5.43 8.43 10.30
CA HIS A 49 4.42 7.50 9.77
C HIS A 49 4.75 7.05 8.35
N TRP A 50 5.60 6.04 8.26
CA TRP A 50 5.96 5.38 7.00
C TRP A 50 5.75 3.88 7.10
N LYS A 51 5.20 3.30 6.03
CA LYS A 51 5.10 1.84 5.88
C LYS A 51 5.57 1.39 4.53
N GLN A 52 6.38 0.34 4.50
CA GLN A 52 6.79 -0.27 3.25
C GLN A 52 5.60 -0.89 2.52
N THR A 53 5.53 -0.67 1.22
CA THR A 53 4.57 -1.31 0.32
C THR A 53 5.35 -2.08 -0.74
N SER A 54 4.74 -3.12 -1.30
CA SER A 54 5.39 -3.94 -2.31
C SER A 54 4.57 -3.94 -3.59
N TYR A 55 5.23 -3.60 -4.69
CA TYR A 55 4.61 -3.62 -6.02
C TYR A 55 4.15 -5.03 -6.43
N ASN A 56 4.79 -6.05 -5.88
CA ASN A 56 4.53 -7.46 -6.17
C ASN A 56 3.61 -8.15 -5.15
N GLY A 57 2.95 -7.41 -4.24
CA GLY A 57 1.99 -7.96 -3.27
C GLY A 57 2.59 -8.95 -2.26
N LYS A 58 3.92 -9.08 -2.21
CA LYS A 58 4.64 -10.00 -1.31
C LYS A 58 4.59 -9.52 0.14
N PHE A 59 4.49 -8.21 0.33
CA PHE A 59 4.28 -7.56 1.61
C PHE A 59 2.95 -6.83 1.58
N ARG A 60 2.18 -6.99 2.66
CA ARG A 60 0.93 -6.26 2.93
C ARG A 60 -0.16 -6.38 1.88
N LYS A 61 -0.23 -7.55 1.23
CA LYS A 61 -1.22 -8.05 0.24
C LYS A 61 -1.39 -7.22 -1.03
N ASN A 62 -1.56 -5.91 -0.91
CA ASN A 62 -1.86 -4.98 -1.99
C ASN A 62 -0.81 -3.87 -2.09
N TYR A 63 -0.57 -3.41 -3.31
CA TYR A 63 0.21 -2.21 -3.56
C TYR A 63 -0.65 -0.98 -3.25
N CYS A 64 -0.22 -0.15 -2.30
CA CYS A 64 -0.94 1.09 -1.98
C CYS A 64 -0.71 2.20 -3.02
N GLY A 65 -1.75 2.99 -3.26
CA GLY A 65 -1.67 4.29 -3.91
C GLY A 65 -2.10 5.41 -2.96
N ALA A 66 -1.97 6.66 -3.41
CA ALA A 66 -2.55 7.80 -2.70
C ALA A 66 -4.08 7.61 -2.53
N GLY A 67 -4.58 7.88 -1.33
CA GLY A 67 -6.00 7.70 -0.98
C GLY A 67 -6.38 6.29 -0.49
N TYR A 68 -5.41 5.37 -0.38
CA TYR A 68 -5.64 4.07 0.27
C TYR A 68 -5.63 4.23 1.79
N THR A 69 -6.18 3.26 2.51
CA THR A 69 -6.13 3.21 3.98
C THR A 69 -5.40 1.93 4.40
N TYR A 70 -4.44 2.05 5.31
CA TYR A 70 -3.74 0.91 5.89
C TYR A 70 -4.56 0.33 7.06
N ASP A 71 -4.87 -0.96 6.97
CA ASP A 71 -5.52 -1.71 8.03
C ASP A 71 -4.45 -2.48 8.83
N PRO A 72 -4.16 -2.09 10.08
CA PRO A 72 -3.18 -2.77 10.92
C PRO A 72 -3.63 -4.16 11.38
N VAL A 73 -4.94 -4.45 11.36
CA VAL A 73 -5.48 -5.77 11.77
C VAL A 73 -5.21 -6.81 10.69
N ARG A 74 -5.38 -6.43 9.42
CA ARG A 74 -5.19 -7.31 8.26
C ARG A 74 -3.79 -7.20 7.64
N ASP A 75 -2.96 -6.29 8.18
CA ASP A 75 -1.68 -5.85 7.63
C ASP A 75 -1.78 -5.63 6.12
N ALA A 76 -2.78 -4.86 5.69
CA ALA A 76 -3.12 -4.70 4.28
C ALA A 76 -3.49 -3.27 3.93
N PHE A 77 -3.17 -2.86 2.70
CA PHE A 77 -3.64 -1.60 2.16
C PHE A 77 -4.98 -1.81 1.45
N VAL A 78 -5.99 -1.07 1.90
CA VAL A 78 -7.37 -1.11 1.41
C VAL A 78 -7.58 0.11 0.49
N PRO A 79 -8.03 -0.07 -0.76
CA PRO A 79 -8.37 1.05 -1.63
C PRO A 79 -9.56 1.84 -1.06
N PRO A 80 -9.78 3.09 -1.48
CA PRO A 80 -11.03 3.79 -1.19
C PRO A 80 -12.22 3.03 -1.81
N LYS A 81 -13.38 3.06 -1.13
CA LYS A 81 -14.61 2.39 -1.58
C LYS A 81 -15.02 2.92 -2.97
N PRO A 82 -15.12 2.06 -4.02
CA PRO A 82 -15.40 2.54 -5.37
C PRO A 82 -16.88 2.90 -5.60
N SER A 83 -17.81 2.20 -4.95
CA SER A 83 -19.25 2.43 -5.03
C SER A 83 -19.94 1.92 -3.78
N ASP A 84 -21.17 2.38 -3.48
CA ASP A 84 -21.86 1.99 -2.24
C ASP A 84 -22.20 0.50 -2.15
N ASP A 85 -22.45 -0.15 -3.28
CA ASP A 85 -22.73 -1.57 -3.43
C ASP A 85 -21.47 -2.46 -3.46
N ALA A 86 -20.27 -1.87 -3.41
CA ALA A 86 -19.03 -2.63 -3.39
C ALA A 86 -18.88 -3.35 -2.04
N THR A 87 -18.60 -4.66 -2.10
CA THR A 87 -18.31 -5.47 -0.91
C THR A 87 -16.80 -5.64 -0.78
N LEU A 88 -16.25 -5.36 0.39
CA LEU A 88 -14.83 -5.58 0.66
C LEU A 88 -14.61 -7.07 0.91
N ASP A 89 -13.77 -7.71 0.09
CA ASP A 89 -13.27 -9.04 0.37
C ASP A 89 -12.20 -8.96 1.47
N GLU A 90 -12.51 -9.46 2.65
CA GLU A 90 -11.60 -9.44 3.80
C GLU A 90 -10.34 -10.29 3.60
N SER A 91 -10.38 -11.27 2.67
CA SER A 91 -9.25 -12.16 2.40
C SER A 91 -8.17 -11.46 1.55
N THR A 92 -8.59 -10.73 0.52
CA THR A 92 -7.71 -10.01 -0.41
C THR A 92 -7.60 -8.51 -0.10
N CYS A 93 -8.49 -7.97 0.75
CA CYS A 93 -8.65 -6.54 1.01
C CYS A 93 -8.92 -5.73 -0.27
N GLN A 94 -9.59 -6.34 -1.24
CA GLN A 94 -10.01 -5.72 -2.51
C GLN A 94 -11.52 -5.54 -2.56
N TRP A 95 -11.98 -4.51 -3.26
CA TRP A 95 -13.40 -4.26 -3.45
C TRP A 95 -13.94 -5.12 -4.59
N ILE A 96 -14.88 -6.01 -4.27
CA ILE A 96 -15.65 -6.74 -5.26
C ILE A 96 -16.87 -5.87 -5.60
N VAL A 97 -16.87 -5.36 -6.83
CA VAL A 97 -18.07 -4.74 -7.41
C VAL A 97 -18.87 -5.85 -8.06
N MET A 98 -20.10 -6.07 -7.60
CA MET A 98 -21.06 -6.88 -8.33
C MET A 98 -21.37 -6.12 -9.62
N ALA A 99 -20.65 -6.43 -10.70
CA ALA A 99 -21.03 -5.95 -12.01
C ALA A 99 -22.42 -6.53 -12.29
N ALA A 100 -23.45 -5.68 -12.29
CA ALA A 100 -24.69 -6.03 -12.97
C ALA A 100 -24.29 -6.42 -14.39
N ASP A 101 -24.64 -7.64 -14.79
CA ASP A 101 -24.30 -8.28 -16.06
C ASP A 101 -24.08 -7.27 -17.20
N SER A 102 -22.82 -7.12 -17.64
CA SER A 102 -22.58 -6.84 -19.05
C SER A 102 -23.00 -8.08 -19.82
N VAL A 103 -24.30 -8.20 -20.08
CA VAL A 103 -24.86 -9.13 -21.06
C VAL A 103 -23.99 -9.06 -22.30
N GLY A 104 -23.55 -10.23 -22.75
CA GLY A 104 -22.49 -10.40 -23.74
C GLY A 104 -22.55 -9.42 -24.91
N ALA A 105 -21.45 -8.69 -25.11
CA ALA A 105 -21.05 -8.29 -26.44
C ALA A 105 -20.15 -9.38 -27.01
N ASP A 106 -20.72 -10.58 -27.17
CA ASP A 106 -20.15 -11.58 -28.06
C ASP A 106 -20.98 -11.57 -29.35
N SER A 107 -20.28 -11.34 -30.45
CA SER A 107 -20.68 -11.68 -31.83
C SER A 107 -21.82 -10.90 -32.51
N ILE A 108 -21.46 -9.96 -33.40
CA ILE A 108 -21.90 -9.97 -34.81
C ILE A 108 -20.84 -9.35 -35.72
#